data_AF-H1KT23-F1
#
_entry.id   AF-H1KT23-F1
#
_cell.length_a   1.000
_cell.length_b   1.000
_cell.length_c   1.000
_cell.angle_alpha   90.00
_cell.angle_beta   90.00
_cell.angle_gamma   90.00
#
_symmetry.space_group_name_H-M   'P 1'
#
loop_
_entity.id
_entity.type
_entity.pdbx_description
1 polymer ?
#
loop_
_entity_poly.entity_id
_entity_poly.type
_entity_poly.pdbx_seq_one_letter_code
_entity_poly.pdbx_strand_id
1 'polypeptide(L)'
;MAPVTIATQARVALGDAAGAALRARAVVVVIGERPGLSSPDSLGLYVTFDPKPGCSDAERNCISNVRPAGLSFELAAFKLNWLLTQAFSRGLTGVNLKDESDRLLEAAAPDPAIGGF
;
A
#
# COMPACT_ATOMS: atom_id res chain seq x y z
N MET A 1 6.60 -5.57 15.15
CA MET A 1 5.71 -4.54 14.59
C MET A 1 5.62 -3.38 15.56
N ALA A 2 5.53 -2.14 15.07
CA ALA A 2 5.23 -0.97 15.90
C ALA A 2 3.74 -0.98 16.32
N PRO A 3 3.32 -0.23 17.35
CA PRO A 3 1.91 -0.08 17.72
C PRO A 3 1.05 0.48 16.58
N VAL A 4 -0.24 0.11 16.56
CA VAL A 4 -1.21 0.72 15.64
C VAL A 4 -1.62 2.09 16.19
N THR A 5 -1.50 3.12 15.36
CA THR A 5 -1.92 4.49 15.68
C THR A 5 -3.21 4.82 14.97
N ILE A 6 -4.22 5.23 15.74
CA ILE A 6 -5.48 5.77 15.22
C ILE A 6 -5.46 7.28 15.42
N ALA A 7 -5.78 8.02 14.36
CA ALA A 7 -5.82 9.48 14.39
C ALA A 7 -7.03 10.00 13.62
N THR A 8 -7.57 11.12 14.09
CA THR A 8 -8.69 11.83 13.46
C THR A 8 -8.19 13.08 12.75
N GLN A 9 -8.89 13.50 11.68
CA GLN A 9 -8.51 14.68 10.87
C GLN A 9 -7.08 14.60 10.30
N ALA A 10 -6.57 13.37 10.17
CA ALA A 10 -5.23 13.12 9.67
C ALA A 10 -5.15 13.32 8.15
N ARG A 11 -3.93 13.54 7.67
CA ARG A 11 -3.56 13.43 6.26
C ARG A 11 -2.46 12.38 6.13
N VAL A 12 -2.16 11.99 4.89
CA VAL A 12 -1.11 11.00 4.58
C VAL A 12 0.22 11.31 5.27
N ALA A 13 0.62 12.59 5.29
CA ALA A 13 1.87 13.04 5.92
C ALA A 13 1.97 12.79 7.43
N LEU A 14 0.86 12.44 8.12
CA LEU A 14 0.93 12.01 9.52
C LEU A 14 1.83 10.77 9.69
N GLY A 15 1.87 9.89 8.69
CA GLY A 15 2.70 8.69 8.70
C GLY A 15 4.18 8.98 8.90
N ASP A 16 4.67 10.12 8.42
CA ASP A 16 6.06 10.54 8.56
C ASP A 16 6.43 10.81 10.02
N ALA A 17 5.64 11.66 10.69
CA ALA A 17 5.88 12.05 12.07
C ALA A 17 5.64 10.88 13.03
N ALA A 18 4.57 10.10 12.81
CA ALA A 18 4.28 8.91 13.59
C ALA A 18 5.37 7.83 13.41
N GLY A 19 5.81 7.60 12.18
CA GLY A 19 6.89 6.66 11.87
C GLY A 19 8.20 7.04 12.54
N ALA A 20 8.60 8.31 12.45
CA ALA A 20 9.79 8.82 13.12
C ALA A 20 9.71 8.68 14.65
N ALA A 21 8.57 9.06 15.25
CA ALA A 21 8.36 8.97 16.70
C ALA A 21 8.42 7.52 17.21
N LEU A 22 7.87 6.58 16.44
CA LEU A 22 7.86 5.15 16.75
C LEU A 22 9.14 4.42 16.30
N ARG A 23 10.07 5.12 15.65
CA ARG A 23 11.27 4.54 15.01
C ARG A 23 10.91 3.36 14.07
N ALA A 24 9.80 3.50 13.36
CA ALA A 24 9.33 2.50 12.42
C ALA A 24 10.17 2.54 11.15
N ARG A 25 10.61 1.36 10.68
CA ARG A 25 11.36 1.24 9.42
C ARG A 25 10.51 1.46 8.17
N ALA A 26 9.20 1.23 8.28
CA ALA A 26 8.22 1.53 7.25
C ALA A 26 6.88 1.85 7.91
N VAL A 27 6.07 2.68 7.25
CA VAL A 27 4.71 3.01 7.66
C VAL A 27 3.77 2.77 6.49
N VAL A 28 2.59 2.23 6.82
CA VAL A 28 1.43 2.19 5.94
C VAL A 28 0.36 3.09 6.55
N VAL A 29 -0.03 4.14 5.85
CA VAL A 29 -1.19 4.96 6.22
C VAL A 29 -2.39 4.45 5.45
N VAL A 30 -3.39 3.93 6.18
CA VAL A 30 -4.70 3.58 5.62
C VAL A 30 -5.64 4.73 5.90
N ILE A 31 -6.19 5.35 4.85
CA ILE A 31 -7.01 6.55 4.97
C ILE A 31 -8.18 6.51 3.97
N GLY A 32 -9.34 7.01 4.39
CA GLY A 32 -10.47 7.20 3.49
C GLY A 32 -10.12 8.20 2.38
N GLU A 33 -10.49 7.86 1.16
CA GLU A 33 -10.35 8.78 0.03
C GLU A 33 -11.44 9.85 0.09
N ARG A 34 -11.24 10.95 -0.65
CA ARG A 34 -12.31 11.94 -0.83
C ARG A 34 -13.50 11.24 -1.50
N PRO A 35 -14.72 11.32 -0.94
CA PRO A 35 -15.86 10.61 -1.50
C PRO A 35 -16.14 11.11 -2.91
N GLY A 36 -16.10 10.18 -3.87
CA GLY A 36 -16.66 10.40 -5.20
C GLY A 36 -18.18 10.30 -5.18
N LEU A 37 -18.85 10.77 -6.23
CA LEU A 37 -20.32 10.75 -6.32
C LEU A 37 -20.92 9.35 -6.12
N SER A 38 -20.18 8.30 -6.51
CA SER A 38 -20.59 6.89 -6.46
C SER A 38 -19.64 5.98 -5.66
N SER A 39 -18.70 6.56 -4.90
CA SER A 39 -17.66 5.80 -4.19
C SER A 39 -17.33 6.42 -2.81
N PRO A 40 -18.30 6.46 -1.88
CA PRO A 40 -18.08 7.00 -0.54
C PRO A 40 -17.25 6.08 0.37
N ASP A 41 -17.00 4.85 -0.05
CA ASP A 41 -16.43 3.74 0.73
C ASP A 41 -15.00 3.35 0.31
N SER A 42 -14.32 4.20 -0.47
CA SER A 42 -12.98 3.94 -0.99
C SER A 42 -11.86 4.25 0.01
N LEU A 43 -10.89 3.34 0.15
CA LEU A 43 -9.68 3.53 0.94
C LEU A 43 -8.44 3.69 0.04
N GLY A 44 -7.49 4.50 0.52
CA GLY A 44 -6.14 4.61 0.00
C GLY A 44 -5.12 4.11 1.03
N LEU A 45 -4.10 3.39 0.54
CA LEU A 45 -2.98 2.89 1.34
C LEU A 45 -1.70 3.56 0.83
N TYR A 46 -0.99 4.24 1.71
CA TYR A 46 0.26 4.94 1.40
C TYR A 46 1.42 4.30 2.14
N VAL A 47 2.43 3.84 1.41
CA VAL A 47 3.58 3.12 1.96
C VAL A 47 4.84 3.98 1.87
N THR A 48 5.49 4.21 3.00
CA THR A 48 6.76 4.93 3.10
C THR A 48 7.78 4.07 3.82
N PHE A 49 8.94 3.84 3.22
CA PHE A 49 10.12 3.29 3.90
C PHE A 49 10.98 4.43 4.47
N ASP A 50 11.58 4.23 5.64
CA ASP A 50 12.31 5.28 6.38
C ASP A 50 11.51 6.60 6.55
N PRO A 51 10.27 6.53 7.09
CA PRO A 51 9.41 7.70 7.22
C PRO A 51 10.02 8.76 8.15
N LYS A 52 10.07 10.00 7.66
CA LYS A 52 10.57 11.17 8.40
C LYS A 52 9.87 12.46 7.96
N PRO A 53 9.68 13.43 8.85
CA PRO A 53 9.10 14.72 8.48
C PRO A 53 9.81 15.34 7.28
N GLY A 54 9.03 15.80 6.29
CA GLY A 54 9.55 16.36 5.04
C GLY A 54 9.55 15.40 3.86
N CYS A 55 9.11 14.14 4.01
CA CYS A 55 8.91 13.25 2.87
C CYS A 55 7.88 13.82 1.90
N SER A 56 8.23 13.83 0.62
CA SER A 56 7.37 14.21 -0.50
C SER A 56 6.45 13.05 -0.92
N ASP A 57 5.37 13.36 -1.63
CA ASP A 57 4.46 12.32 -2.13
C ASP A 57 5.13 11.38 -3.14
N ALA A 58 6.18 11.83 -3.82
CA ALA A 58 6.96 10.99 -4.73
C ALA A 58 7.74 9.87 -4.01
N GLU A 59 7.93 9.96 -2.70
CA GLU A 59 8.59 8.93 -1.88
C GLU A 59 7.62 7.86 -1.36
N ARG A 60 6.32 7.99 -1.69
CA ARG A 60 5.25 7.11 -1.22
C ARG A 60 4.72 6.25 -2.35
N ASN A 61 4.61 4.95 -2.12
CA ASN A 61 3.75 4.12 -2.97
C ASN A 61 2.30 4.34 -2.56
N CYS A 62 1.39 4.29 -3.54
CA CYS A 62 -0.04 4.45 -3.33
C CYS A 62 -0.79 3.25 -3.91
N ILE A 63 -1.64 2.62 -3.10
CA ILE A 63 -2.69 1.71 -3.55
C ILE A 63 -4.02 2.43 -3.29
N SER A 64 -4.73 2.79 -4.35
CA SER A 64 -6.00 3.53 -4.28
C SER A 64 -7.18 2.64 -4.64
N ASN A 65 -8.39 3.20 -4.53
CA ASN A 65 -9.61 2.57 -4.99
C ASN A 65 -9.90 1.23 -4.27
N VAL A 66 -9.44 1.07 -3.03
CA VAL A 66 -9.62 -0.15 -2.24
C VAL A 66 -11.04 -0.19 -1.68
N ARG A 67 -11.90 -0.98 -2.32
CA ARG A 67 -13.31 -1.18 -1.97
C ARG A 67 -13.90 -2.38 -2.71
N PRO A 68 -15.06 -2.91 -2.30
CA PRO A 68 -15.69 -4.05 -2.97
C PRO A 68 -15.96 -3.83 -4.47
N ALA A 69 -16.39 -2.62 -4.87
CA ALA A 69 -16.63 -2.24 -6.26
C ALA A 69 -15.38 -1.68 -6.98
N GLY A 70 -14.19 -1.97 -6.47
CA GLY A 70 -12.91 -1.46 -6.93
C GLY A 70 -11.83 -2.53 -6.79
N LEU A 71 -10.68 -2.16 -6.20
CA LEU A 71 -9.67 -3.13 -5.82
C LEU A 71 -10.14 -3.88 -4.57
N SER A 72 -10.30 -5.20 -4.69
CA SER A 72 -10.74 -6.02 -3.55
C SER A 72 -9.75 -5.95 -2.40
N PHE A 73 -10.24 -6.19 -1.18
CA PHE A 73 -9.38 -6.15 0.01
C PHE A 73 -8.27 -7.20 -0.06
N GLU A 74 -8.55 -8.38 -0.61
CA GLU A 74 -7.58 -9.46 -0.81
C GLU A 74 -6.47 -9.03 -1.76
N LEU A 75 -6.83 -8.44 -2.91
CA LEU A 75 -5.85 -7.99 -3.89
C LEU A 75 -5.05 -6.78 -3.38
N ALA A 76 -5.70 -5.85 -2.67
CA ALA A 76 -5.02 -4.74 -2.02
C ALA A 76 -4.01 -5.22 -0.96
N ALA A 77 -4.38 -6.20 -0.13
CA ALA A 77 -3.50 -6.80 0.87
C ALA A 77 -2.31 -7.53 0.21
N PHE A 78 -2.54 -8.24 -0.89
CA PHE A 78 -1.49 -8.88 -1.67
C PHE A 78 -0.49 -7.85 -2.21
N LYS A 79 -0.99 -6.80 -2.87
CA LYS A 79 -0.16 -5.70 -3.39
C LYS A 79 0.61 -4.99 -2.28
N LEU A 80 -0.03 -4.74 -1.14
CA LEU A 80 0.59 -4.13 0.03
C LEU A 80 1.76 -4.99 0.56
N ASN A 81 1.52 -6.29 0.72
CA ASN A 81 2.55 -7.22 1.18
C ASN A 81 3.74 -7.27 0.21
N TRP A 82 3.47 -7.26 -1.10
CA TRP A 82 4.52 -7.20 -2.12
C TRP A 82 5.35 -5.91 -2.00
N LEU A 83 4.69 -4.75 -1.94
CA LEU A 83 5.35 -3.46 -1.79
C LEU A 83 6.19 -3.38 -0.53
N LEU A 84 5.66 -3.81 0.62
CA LEU A 84 6.42 -3.84 1.87
C LEU A 84 7.63 -4.76 1.76
N THR A 85 7.47 -5.96 1.20
CA THR A 85 8.57 -6.91 1.01
C THR A 85 9.68 -6.29 0.17
N GLN A 86 9.34 -5.67 -0.97
CA GLN A 86 10.31 -5.02 -1.82
C GLN A 86 10.93 -3.78 -1.16
N ALA A 87 10.14 -2.99 -0.43
CA ALA A 87 10.64 -1.84 0.31
C ALA A 87 11.66 -2.23 1.39
N PHE A 88 11.38 -3.29 2.15
CA PHE A 88 12.32 -3.81 3.14
C PHE A 88 13.59 -4.41 2.51
N SER A 89 13.45 -5.10 1.38
CA SER A 89 14.57 -5.72 0.68
C SER A 89 15.47 -4.72 -0.01
N ARG A 90 14.91 -3.65 -0.60
CA ARG A 90 15.63 -2.69 -1.45
C ARG A 90 15.91 -1.37 -0.73
N GLY A 91 15.24 -1.12 0.39
CA GLY A 91 15.36 0.11 1.18
C GLY A 91 14.75 1.34 0.51
N LEU A 92 13.68 1.18 -0.27
CA LEU A 92 13.10 2.25 -1.09
C LEU A 92 11.60 2.10 -1.30
N THR A 93 10.90 3.23 -1.46
CA THR A 93 9.47 3.36 -1.82
C THR A 93 9.29 4.48 -2.85
N GLY A 94 8.05 4.73 -3.25
CA GLY A 94 7.69 5.84 -4.11
C GLY A 94 7.96 5.56 -5.57
N VAL A 95 8.29 6.61 -6.33
CA VAL A 95 8.57 6.52 -7.77
C VAL A 95 9.71 5.56 -8.12
N ASN A 96 10.60 5.30 -7.15
CA ASN A 96 11.73 4.39 -7.30
C ASN A 96 11.35 2.91 -7.06
N LEU A 97 10.14 2.62 -6.58
CA LEU A 97 9.61 1.27 -6.40
C LEU A 97 8.33 1.11 -7.23
N LYS A 98 8.42 0.52 -8.41
CA LYS A 98 7.23 0.20 -9.23
C LYS A 98 6.51 -1.01 -8.65
N ASP A 99 5.17 -1.01 -8.71
CA ASP A 99 4.37 -2.20 -8.41
C ASP A 99 4.51 -3.20 -9.57
N GLU A 100 5.09 -4.36 -9.28
CA GLU A 100 5.21 -5.48 -10.21
C GLU A 100 4.58 -6.77 -9.64
N SER A 101 3.72 -6.61 -8.63
CA SER A 101 3.05 -7.73 -7.94
C SER A 101 2.20 -8.59 -8.86
N ASP A 102 1.66 -8.02 -9.94
CA ASP A 102 0.81 -8.74 -10.91
C ASP A 102 1.55 -9.91 -11.58
N ARG A 103 2.88 -9.82 -11.75
CA ARG A 103 3.70 -10.92 -12.27
C ARG A 103 3.64 -12.18 -11.40
N LEU A 104 3.47 -12.02 -10.08
CA LEU A 104 3.35 -13.15 -9.16
C LEU A 104 1.94 -13.77 -9.20
N LEU A 105 0.92 -12.97 -9.50
CA LEU A 105 -0.43 -13.48 -9.70
C LEU A 105 -0.53 -14.29 -10.99
N GLU A 106 0.10 -13.80 -12.06
CA GLU A 106 0.21 -14.51 -13.34
C GLU A 106 0.97 -15.84 -13.19
N ALA A 107 2.10 -15.83 -12.48
CA ALA A 107 2.89 -17.04 -12.23
C ALA A 107 2.18 -18.07 -11.33
N ALA A 108 1.19 -17.65 -10.53
CA ALA A 108 0.40 -18.51 -9.67
C ALA A 108 -0.87 -19.06 -10.35
N ALA A 109 -1.19 -18.58 -11.56
CA ALA A 109 -2.33 -19.10 -12.32
C ALA A 109 -2.03 -20.55 -12.76
N PRO A 110 -2.97 -21.50 -12.58
CA PRO A 110 -2.78 -22.86 -13.06
C PRO A 110 -2.63 -22.88 -14.58
N ASP A 111 -1.76 -23.75 -15.07
CA ASP A 111 -1.56 -23.98 -16.50
C ASP A 111 -2.92 -24.35 -17.14
N PRO A 112 -3.39 -23.64 -18.18
CA PRO A 112 -4.64 -23.97 -18.87
C PRO A 112 -4.61 -25.32 -19.60
N ALA A 113 -3.52 -26.09 -19.52
CA ALA A 113 -3.38 -27.40 -20.15
C ALA A 113 -3.29 -28.57 -19.15
N ILE A 114 -4.43 -28.97 -18.55
CA ILE A 114 -4.83 -30.40 -18.52
C ILE A 114 -6.35 -30.44 -18.74
N GLY A 115 -6.74 -30.30 -20.01
CA GLY A 115 -8.07 -30.59 -20.51
C GLY A 115 -7.95 -31.47 -21.74
N GLY A 116 -7.49 -32.71 -21.54
CA GLY A 116 -7.34 -33.71 -22.60
C GLY A 116 -7.28 -35.10 -22.00
N PHE A 117 -8.45 -35.74 -21.90
CA PHE A 117 -8.81 -37.05 -22.47
C PHE A 117 -10.31 -37.28 -22.19
#